data_AF-A0A3B1A8D3-F1
#
_entry.id   AF-A0A3B1A8D3-F1
#
_cell.length_a   1.000
_cell.length_b   1.000
_cell.length_c   1.000
_cell.angle_alpha   90.00
_cell.angle_beta   90.00
_cell.angle_gamma   90.00
#
_symmetry.space_group_name_H-M   'P 1'
#
loop_
_entity.id
_entity.type
_entity.pdbx_description
1 polymer ?
#
loop_
_entity_poly.entity_id
_entity_poly.type
_entity_poly.pdbx_seq_one_letter_code
_entity_poly.pdbx_strand_id
1 'polypeptide(L)'
;MTIPLNKVIIPIVDVHLLGRLQAELGDAFNELIDVFTQDTADHLNKLKSLIEHDDNENMKTLLQYLSGSATNIGAERLKHHYSHFITKPEDQDHRQLLEKYQSLLKAFNETSTDLQQFA
;
A
#
# COMPACT_ATOMS: atom_id res chain seq x y z
N MET A 1 12.71 -19.31 28.69
CA MET A 1 11.72 -19.57 27.64
C MET A 1 11.41 -18.26 26.95
N THR A 2 11.94 -18.05 25.75
CA THR A 2 11.62 -16.89 24.92
C THR A 2 10.30 -17.15 24.22
N ILE A 3 9.30 -16.31 24.48
CA ILE A 3 8.01 -16.33 23.79
C ILE A 3 8.30 -15.97 22.32
N PRO A 4 7.93 -16.79 21.33
CA PRO A 4 8.16 -16.46 19.93
C PRO A 4 7.34 -15.21 19.58
N LEU A 5 7.96 -14.25 18.87
CA LEU A 5 7.28 -13.07 18.35
C LEU A 5 6.06 -13.54 17.55
N ASN A 6 4.88 -13.23 18.07
CA ASN A 6 3.62 -13.33 17.39
C ASN A 6 3.79 -12.59 16.04
N LYS A 7 3.79 -13.31 14.92
CA LYS A 7 3.74 -12.67 13.59
C LYS A 7 2.46 -11.84 13.58
N VAL A 8 2.59 -10.52 13.69
CA VAL A 8 1.44 -9.62 13.56
C VAL A 8 0.83 -9.86 12.19
N ILE A 9 -0.35 -10.49 12.16
CA ILE A 9 -1.09 -10.69 10.92
C ILE A 9 -1.80 -9.38 10.63
N ILE A 10 -1.27 -8.64 9.66
CA ILE A 10 -1.89 -7.38 9.21
C ILE A 10 -2.98 -7.75 8.21
N PRO A 11 -4.24 -7.33 8.45
CA PRO A 11 -5.32 -7.57 7.51
C PRO A 11 -5.01 -6.92 6.16
N ILE A 12 -5.49 -7.51 5.07
CA ILE A 12 -5.31 -6.94 3.72
C ILE A 12 -6.12 -5.64 3.61
N VAL A 13 -7.39 -5.71 4.02
CA VAL A 13 -8.33 -4.59 4.07
C VAL A 13 -9.08 -4.51 5.40
N ASP A 14 -9.54 -3.32 5.78
CA ASP A 14 -10.49 -3.09 6.86
C ASP A 14 -11.93 -3.24 6.34
N VAL A 15 -12.50 -4.42 6.53
CA VAL A 15 -13.85 -4.77 6.09
C VAL A 15 -14.94 -3.91 6.74
N HIS A 16 -14.72 -3.40 7.95
CA HIS A 16 -15.70 -2.54 8.64
C HIS A 16 -15.72 -1.14 8.05
N LEU A 17 -14.56 -0.61 7.67
CA LEU A 17 -14.49 0.64 6.93
C LEU A 17 -15.11 0.49 5.54
N LEU A 18 -14.75 -0.57 4.79
CA LEU A 18 -15.32 -0.80 3.46
C LEU A 18 -16.84 -0.93 3.48
N GLY A 19 -17.40 -1.68 4.42
CA GLY A 19 -18.86 -1.80 4.56
C GLY A 19 -19.55 -0.47 4.87
N ARG A 20 -18.91 0.42 5.64
CA ARG A 20 -19.42 1.78 5.88
C ARG A 20 -19.34 2.64 4.62
N LEU A 21 -18.20 2.64 3.93
CA LEU A 21 -18.01 3.39 2.69
C LEU A 21 -19.03 2.95 1.63
N GLN A 22 -19.26 1.64 1.47
CA GLN A 22 -20.27 1.12 0.56
C GLN A 22 -21.68 1.57 0.94
N ALA A 23 -22.03 1.54 2.23
CA ALA A 23 -23.34 2.00 2.70
C ALA A 23 -23.56 3.50 2.53
N GLU A 24 -22.51 4.32 2.63
CA GLU A 24 -22.57 5.78 2.49
C GLU A 24 -22.53 6.24 1.03
N LEU A 25 -21.74 5.58 0.19
CA LEU A 25 -21.49 6.01 -1.20
C LEU A 25 -22.35 5.27 -2.24
N GLY A 26 -22.90 4.10 -1.90
CA GLY A 26 -23.65 3.28 -2.85
C GLY A 26 -22.82 2.94 -4.09
N ASP A 27 -23.36 3.20 -5.29
CA ASP A 27 -22.69 2.89 -6.56
C ASP A 27 -21.36 3.65 -6.75
N ALA A 28 -21.18 4.82 -6.12
CA ALA A 28 -19.94 5.58 -6.17
C ALA A 28 -18.78 4.91 -5.42
N PHE A 29 -19.07 3.90 -4.59
CA PHE A 29 -18.05 3.08 -3.96
C PHE A 29 -17.21 2.31 -4.98
N ASN A 30 -17.83 1.79 -6.04
CA ASN A 30 -17.12 1.01 -7.06
C ASN A 30 -16.16 1.91 -7.85
N GLU A 31 -16.61 3.12 -8.19
CA GLU A 31 -15.75 4.13 -8.83
C GLU A 31 -14.57 4.51 -7.92
N LEU A 32 -14.79 4.65 -6.61
CA LEU A 32 -13.72 4.91 -5.65
C LEU A 32 -12.66 3.80 -5.65
N ILE A 33 -13.10 2.54 -5.69
CA ILE A 33 -12.21 1.38 -5.72
C ILE A 33 -11.40 1.37 -7.03
N ASP A 34 -12.04 1.57 -8.17
CA ASP A 34 -11.38 1.60 -9.48
C ASP A 34 -10.36 2.73 -9.58
N VAL A 35 -10.74 3.95 -9.12
CA VAL A 35 -9.83 5.10 -9.08
C VAL A 35 -8.65 4.82 -8.16
N PHE A 36 -8.87 4.25 -6.97
CA PHE A 36 -7.80 3.90 -6.05
C PHE A 36 -6.83 2.87 -6.66
N THR A 37 -7.35 1.81 -7.27
CA THR A 37 -6.53 0.75 -7.87
C THR A 37 -5.71 1.28 -9.04
N GLN A 38 -6.32 2.07 -9.93
CA GLN A 38 -5.63 2.67 -11.08
C GLN A 38 -4.56 3.67 -10.61
N ASP A 39 -4.92 4.60 -9.73
CA ASP A 39 -3.98 5.62 -9.21
C ASP A 39 -2.80 4.96 -8.48
N THR A 40 -3.06 3.92 -7.69
CA THR A 40 -2.01 3.19 -6.98
C THR A 40 -1.06 2.49 -7.96
N ALA A 41 -1.58 1.85 -9.03
CA ALA A 41 -0.74 1.19 -10.03
C ALA A 41 0.21 2.18 -10.73
N ASP A 42 -0.30 3.35 -11.12
CA ASP A 42 0.50 4.40 -11.77
C ASP A 42 1.58 4.94 -10.83
N HIS A 43 1.24 5.14 -9.56
CA HIS A 43 2.19 5.57 -8.55
C HIS A 43 3.24 4.51 -8.19
N LEU A 44 2.91 3.20 -8.24
CA LEU A 44 3.90 2.14 -8.05
C LEU A 44 4.90 2.10 -9.21
N ASN A 45 4.45 2.30 -10.45
CA ASN A 45 5.35 2.47 -11.60
C ASN A 45 6.28 3.67 -11.42
N LYS A 46 5.76 4.80 -10.91
CA LYS A 46 6.58 5.97 -10.56
C LYS A 46 7.58 5.65 -9.45
N LEU A 47 7.16 4.94 -8.40
CA LEU A 47 8.05 4.53 -7.31
C LEU A 47 9.22 3.70 -7.81
N LYS A 48 8.99 2.77 -8.74
CA LYS A 48 10.06 2.00 -9.39
C LYS A 48 11.07 2.91 -10.08
N SER A 49 10.60 3.88 -10.85
CA SER A 49 11.48 4.86 -11.51
C SER A 49 12.30 5.65 -10.49
N LEU A 50 11.73 6.03 -9.35
CA LEU A 50 12.45 6.76 -8.32
C LEU A 50 13.53 5.90 -7.63
N ILE A 51 13.27 4.60 -7.44
CA ILE A 51 14.27 3.63 -6.96
C ILE A 51 15.43 3.52 -7.96
N GLU A 52 15.14 3.44 -9.26
CA GLU A 52 16.16 3.35 -10.33
C GLU A 52 17.06 4.58 -10.44
N HIS A 53 16.60 5.74 -9.96
CA HIS A 53 17.34 7.00 -9.98
C HIS A 53 17.86 7.44 -8.60
N ASP A 54 17.75 6.58 -7.58
CA ASP A 54 18.13 6.85 -6.18
C ASP A 54 17.53 8.15 -5.60
N ASP A 55 16.31 8.52 -6.03
CA ASP A 55 15.63 9.75 -5.64
C ASP A 55 14.84 9.59 -4.32
N ASN A 56 15.59 9.52 -3.22
CA ASN A 56 15.07 9.23 -1.88
C ASN A 56 14.02 10.23 -1.38
N GLU A 57 14.16 11.52 -1.69
CA GLU A 57 13.21 12.55 -1.22
C GLU A 57 11.85 12.42 -1.89
N ASN A 58 11.84 12.23 -3.22
CA ASN A 58 10.58 12.05 -3.94
C ASN A 58 9.95 10.68 -3.64
N MET A 59 10.75 9.63 -3.41
CA MET A 59 10.21 8.35 -2.93
C MET A 59 9.48 8.52 -1.61
N LYS A 60 10.07 9.22 -0.64
CA LYS A 60 9.46 9.44 0.68
C LYS A 60 8.14 10.20 0.57
N THR A 61 8.12 11.27 -0.23
CA THR A 61 6.90 12.07 -0.48
C THR A 61 5.80 11.20 -1.10
N LEU A 62 6.15 10.40 -2.10
CA LEU A 62 5.21 9.51 -2.77
C LEU A 62 4.63 8.44 -1.83
N LEU A 63 5.48 7.82 -1.01
CA LEU A 63 5.05 6.80 -0.04
C LEU A 63 4.14 7.39 1.04
N GLN A 64 4.36 8.63 1.46
CA GLN A 64 3.48 9.32 2.41
C GLN A 64 2.09 9.58 1.79
N TYR A 65 2.05 10.06 0.54
CA TYR A 65 0.80 10.23 -0.20
C TYR A 65 0.04 8.89 -0.31
N LEU A 66 0.72 7.84 -0.76
CA LEU A 66 0.14 6.50 -0.90
C LEU A 66 -0.35 5.92 0.42
N SER A 67 0.35 6.18 1.52
CA SER A 67 -0.08 5.77 2.86
C SER A 67 -1.38 6.47 3.29
N GLY A 68 -1.52 7.77 2.98
CA GLY A 68 -2.76 8.51 3.19
C GLY A 68 -3.91 7.95 2.36
N SER A 69 -3.68 7.71 1.06
CA SER A 69 -4.68 7.11 0.17
C SER A 69 -5.13 5.73 0.66
N ALA A 70 -4.19 4.85 1.02
CA ALA A 70 -4.48 3.52 1.58
C ALA A 70 -5.29 3.59 2.89
N THR A 71 -5.05 4.61 3.72
CA THR A 71 -5.82 4.81 4.96
C THR A 71 -7.28 5.13 4.67
N ASN A 72 -7.56 5.95 3.65
CA ASN A 72 -8.91 6.38 3.32
C ASN A 72 -9.81 5.23 2.83
N ILE A 73 -9.22 4.20 2.21
CA ILE A 73 -9.95 3.03 1.69
C ILE A 73 -9.77 1.78 2.56
N GLY A 74 -9.06 1.88 3.68
CA GLY A 74 -8.84 0.75 4.58
C GLY A 74 -7.87 -0.30 4.05
N ALA A 75 -6.97 0.03 3.13
CA ALA A 75 -5.94 -0.87 2.62
C ALA A 75 -4.78 -1.04 3.63
N GLU A 76 -5.06 -1.70 4.76
CA GLU A 76 -4.18 -1.78 5.93
C GLU A 76 -2.80 -2.37 5.64
N ARG A 77 -2.73 -3.45 4.84
CA ARG A 77 -1.45 -4.06 4.48
C ARG A 77 -0.59 -3.14 3.63
N LEU A 78 -1.19 -2.45 2.65
CA LEU A 78 -0.50 -1.46 1.84
C LEU A 78 0.01 -0.29 2.69
N LYS A 79 -0.84 0.26 3.56
CA LYS A 79 -0.45 1.31 4.52
C LYS A 79 0.78 0.90 5.35
N HIS A 80 0.79 -0.34 5.83
CA HIS A 80 1.94 -0.88 6.55
C HIS A 80 3.19 -0.95 5.67
N HIS A 81 3.09 -1.48 4.44
CA HIS A 81 4.24 -1.54 3.53
C HIS A 81 4.79 -0.16 3.20
N TYR A 82 3.93 0.83 2.92
CA TYR A 82 4.36 2.20 2.62
C TYR A 82 5.12 2.83 3.80
N SER A 83 4.59 2.66 5.01
CA SER A 83 5.18 3.24 6.23
C SER A 83 6.54 2.63 6.59
N HIS A 84 6.83 1.40 6.15
CA HIS A 84 8.09 0.69 6.42
C HIS A 84 9.02 0.58 5.21
N PHE A 85 8.64 1.20 4.09
CA PHE A 85 9.41 1.12 2.86
C PHE A 85 10.76 1.81 3.05
N ILE A 86 10.77 3.07 3.48
CA ILE A 86 11.99 3.85 3.77
C ILE A 86 12.06 4.15 5.26
N THR A 87 12.53 3.18 6.05
CA THR A 87 12.76 3.37 7.48
C THR A 87 14.05 4.16 7.77
N LYS A 88 15.08 4.00 6.94
CA LYS A 88 16.33 4.77 6.92
C LYS A 88 16.87 4.83 5.48
N PRO A 89 16.76 5.96 4.77
CA PRO A 89 17.17 6.06 3.37
C PRO A 89 18.69 5.89 3.18
N GLU A 90 19.48 6.35 4.15
CA GLU A 90 20.95 6.29 4.10
C GLU A 90 21.56 4.88 4.27
N ASP A 91 20.77 3.89 4.68
CA ASP A 91 21.24 2.53 5.00
C ASP A 91 20.74 1.46 4.00
N GLN A 92 19.92 1.80 3.01
CA GLN A 92 19.33 0.82 2.10
C GLN A 92 20.10 0.76 0.78
N ASP A 93 20.69 -0.40 0.50
CA ASP A 93 21.19 -0.66 -0.84
C ASP A 93 20.04 -0.83 -1.84
N HIS A 94 20.34 -0.60 -3.11
CA HIS A 94 19.39 -0.67 -4.21
C HIS A 94 18.66 -2.03 -4.30
N ARG A 95 19.33 -3.14 -3.96
CA ARG A 95 18.72 -4.47 -3.97
C ARG A 95 17.65 -4.60 -2.89
N GLN A 96 17.89 -4.07 -1.69
CA GLN A 96 16.88 -4.07 -0.62
C GLN A 96 15.64 -3.26 -1.01
N LEU A 97 15.81 -2.12 -1.68
CA LEU A 97 14.69 -1.33 -2.19
C LEU A 97 13.88 -2.11 -3.23
N LEU A 98 14.53 -2.82 -4.15
CA LEU A 98 13.85 -3.67 -5.12
C LEU A 98 13.10 -4.84 -4.46
N GLU A 99 13.68 -5.50 -3.45
CA GLU A 99 13.02 -6.58 -2.71
C GLU A 99 11.77 -6.08 -1.95
N LYS A 100 11.86 -4.87 -1.36
CA LYS A 100 10.71 -4.19 -0.75
C LYS A 100 9.66 -3.81 -1.79
N TYR A 101 10.07 -3.32 -2.94
CA TYR A 101 9.19 -3.01 -4.06
C TYR A 101 8.41 -4.24 -4.54
N GLN A 102 9.07 -5.39 -4.68
CA GLN A 102 8.40 -6.64 -5.03
C GLN A 102 7.38 -7.08 -3.96
N SER A 103 7.74 -6.93 -2.68
CA SER A 103 6.82 -7.23 -1.57
C SER A 103 5.60 -6.30 -1.59
N LEU A 104 5.81 -5.03 -1.91
CA LEU A 104 4.75 -4.02 -2.04
C LEU A 104 3.83 -4.32 -3.24
N LEU A 105 4.38 -4.70 -4.40
CA LEU A 105 3.60 -5.12 -5.57
C LEU A 105 2.71 -6.33 -5.24
N LYS A 106 3.25 -7.30 -4.49
CA LYS A 106 2.47 -8.45 -4.05
C LYS A 106 1.29 -8.02 -3.16
N ALA A 107 1.55 -7.16 -2.18
CA ALA A 107 0.51 -6.62 -1.31
C ALA A 107 -0.54 -5.83 -2.10
N PHE A 108 -0.14 -5.07 -3.11
CA PHE A 108 -1.06 -4.36 -3.99
C PHE A 108 -1.97 -5.29 -4.79
N ASN A 109 -1.43 -6.38 -5.34
CA ASN A 109 -2.23 -7.36 -6.06
C ASN A 109 -3.25 -8.07 -5.15
N GLU A 110 -2.82 -8.44 -3.94
CA GLU A 110 -3.71 -9.01 -2.91
C GLU A 110 -4.82 -8.02 -2.51
N THR A 111 -4.46 -6.77 -2.21
CA THR A 111 -5.42 -5.73 -1.86
C THR A 111 -6.39 -5.43 -2.99
N SER A 112 -5.92 -5.32 -4.24
CA SER A 112 -6.79 -5.07 -5.39
C SER A 112 -7.78 -6.22 -5.60
N THR A 113 -7.33 -7.46 -5.43
CA THR A 113 -8.21 -8.64 -5.52
C THR A 113 -9.27 -8.65 -4.43
N ASP A 114 -8.90 -8.29 -3.19
CA ASP A 114 -9.85 -8.22 -2.08
C ASP A 114 -10.84 -7.07 -2.27
N LEU A 115 -10.39 -5.86 -2.63
CA LEU A 115 -11.25 -4.70 -2.85
C LEU A 115 -12.30 -4.96 -3.94
N GLN A 116 -11.92 -5.61 -5.03
CA GLN A 116 -12.82 -5.96 -6.14
C GLN A 116 -13.88 -7.02 -5.77
N GLN A 117 -13.76 -7.72 -4.63
CA GLN A 117 -14.84 -8.58 -4.13
C GLN A 117 -15.94 -7.78 -3.40
N PHE A 118 -15.66 -6.54 -3.01
CA PHE A 118 -16.62 -5.65 -2.36
C PHE A 118 -17.33 -4.71 -3.34
N ALA A 119 -16.74 -4.50 -4.53
CA ALA A 119 -17.34 -3.74 -5.63
C ALA A 119 -18.37 -4.58 -6.39
#